data_AF-A0A7Y5W365-F1
#
_entry.id   AF-A0A7Y5W365-F1
#
_cell.length_a   1.000
_cell.length_b   1.000
_cell.length_c   1.000
_cell.angle_alpha   90.00
_cell.angle_beta   90.00
_cell.angle_gamma   90.00
#
_symmetry.space_group_name_H-M   'P 1'
#
loop_
_entity.id
_entity.type
_entity.pdbx_description
1 polymer ?
#
loop_
_entity_poly.entity_id
_entity_poly.type
_entity_poly.pdbx_seq_one_letter_code
_entity_poly.pdbx_strand_id
1 'polypeptide(L)'
;MMNLIRVVALWLVCAAMVQAEPLTLPRDQRPEWLRRDGIVMAGSWEPLLFRVRRDGAETYTPTEEQIAAYRREHSAEMVAQLKDLGVNFVMAHCFKGGGLEAERESMADAVQFAKLCRDAGLRVGVYCDSATLMWDLFFKEKPEAKDWIVLGPDGKPLTYGRATYRYFRDRNHPEAEKYYQKVVRFAVEEIKTDLVHLDNYFMGPGWDSNSVERFRSYLGKTFSPEELRKAGVTDLASVKPPQPGADGLLRYAWADFTAQSLADSYRSMGRFARSLRPGILMECNPGPVRPTIHLPVDHGRLIQGGEAYWDESGAVVFRDGKLSSHIRTFKVGRRMNNMVFAYVTSPREAAESMAFNLDCLGAICWFEYGKLVERPGVDKPMSAELTPSVRFFHRRRDLFRDAEVVADAAVLRSFPSQVFGGPEQGAVTAAVEEALILGRVPFQILYDHQLTDLDRYRTLVLAGCVAMSDEQIESVRRYVQAGGRLAIVGPAATHDPWMRLRGEPAFADLPEDRVVRAKKGADYAAVVGSACGGLSATVIGPSGLCAEFTSQPNRRLIHLVNYREDGPAADVSVEVGIPEGRKVRTVSLASPDHEKDLPVEANTREGKARFVVPGVKVYEIAVVELE
;
A
#
# COMPACT_ATOMS: atom_id res chain seq x y z
N MET A 1 45.96 -44.24 15.73
CA MET A 1 46.90 -43.56 14.82
C MET A 1 46.37 -43.78 13.41
N MET A 2 45.34 -43.02 13.03
CA MET A 2 45.39 -41.80 12.21
C MET A 2 45.17 -42.08 10.72
N ASN A 3 44.05 -41.51 10.24
CA ASN A 3 43.77 -41.00 8.90
C ASN A 3 43.72 -41.98 7.71
N LEU A 4 42.52 -42.13 7.12
CA LEU A 4 42.17 -41.50 5.83
C LEU A 4 40.90 -42.14 5.25
N ILE A 5 39.71 -41.60 5.54
CA ILE A 5 38.51 -41.87 4.73
C ILE A 5 37.80 -40.55 4.43
N ARG A 6 37.66 -40.31 3.13
CA ARG A 6 37.04 -39.18 2.46
C ARG A 6 35.60 -38.97 2.93
N VAL A 7 35.32 -37.79 3.48
CA VAL A 7 33.96 -37.26 3.57
C VAL A 7 33.69 -36.47 2.30
N VAL A 8 33.01 -37.10 1.34
CA VAL A 8 32.28 -36.40 0.29
C VAL A 8 30.94 -36.00 0.91
N ALA A 9 30.90 -34.80 1.50
CA ALA A 9 29.64 -34.19 1.88
C ALA A 9 28.98 -33.64 0.62
N LEU A 10 27.99 -34.37 0.12
CA LEU A 10 27.03 -33.94 -0.89
C LEU A 10 26.38 -32.63 -0.40
N TRP A 11 26.76 -31.49 -0.98
CA TRP A 11 25.97 -30.28 -0.91
C TRP A 11 24.78 -30.45 -1.87
N LEU A 12 23.71 -31.07 -1.37
CA LEU A 12 22.39 -30.92 -1.95
C LEU A 12 21.97 -29.46 -1.68
N VAL A 13 22.21 -28.60 -2.67
CA VAL A 13 21.57 -27.29 -2.75
C VAL A 13 20.10 -27.55 -3.03
N CYS A 14 19.32 -27.76 -1.97
CA CYS A 14 17.92 -27.41 -2.01
C CYS A 14 17.88 -25.91 -2.28
N ALA A 15 17.52 -25.53 -3.51
CA ALA A 15 17.06 -24.19 -3.82
C ALA A 15 15.71 -23.97 -3.12
N ALA A 16 15.72 -23.97 -1.78
CA ALA A 16 14.72 -23.24 -1.04
C ALA A 16 14.93 -21.80 -1.48
N MET A 17 13.96 -21.24 -2.22
CA MET A 17 13.84 -19.80 -2.34
C MET A 17 13.78 -19.27 -0.91
N VAL A 18 14.92 -18.79 -0.39
CA VAL A 18 14.96 -18.02 0.83
C VAL A 18 14.09 -16.81 0.53
N GLN A 19 12.85 -16.83 1.00
CA GLN A 19 11.99 -15.67 0.94
C GLN A 19 12.76 -14.58 1.68
N ALA A 20 13.22 -13.56 0.94
CA ALA A 20 13.90 -12.44 1.55
C ALA A 20 12.97 -11.85 2.61
N GLU A 21 13.42 -11.81 3.87
CA GLU A 21 12.62 -11.28 4.96
C GLU A 21 12.07 -9.89 4.60
N PRO A 22 10.82 -9.57 4.98
CA PRO A 22 10.26 -8.24 4.79
C PRO A 22 11.21 -7.20 5.33
N LEU A 23 11.46 -6.15 4.53
CA LEU A 23 12.25 -5.03 4.99
C LEU A 23 11.39 -4.15 5.89
N THR A 24 10.07 -4.06 5.71
CA THR A 24 9.17 -3.30 6.60
C THR A 24 9.49 -3.52 8.09
N LEU A 25 9.81 -2.44 8.80
CA LEU A 25 10.17 -2.50 10.22
C LEU A 25 8.96 -3.02 11.03
N PRO A 26 9.17 -4.01 11.92
CA PRO A 26 8.20 -4.36 12.94
C PRO A 26 7.74 -3.13 13.72
N ARG A 27 6.46 -3.09 14.12
CA ARG A 27 5.83 -1.89 14.70
C ARG A 27 6.54 -1.41 15.98
N ASP A 28 7.09 -2.32 16.76
CA ASP A 28 7.86 -2.08 18.00
C ASP A 28 9.29 -1.59 17.74
N GLN A 29 9.81 -1.76 16.52
CA GLN A 29 11.12 -1.26 16.10
C GLN A 29 11.06 0.11 15.40
N ARG A 30 9.84 0.66 15.21
CA ARG A 30 9.66 1.99 14.63
C ARG A 30 9.91 3.08 15.68
N PRO A 31 10.23 4.32 15.25
CA PRO A 31 10.34 5.45 16.16
C PRO A 31 9.08 5.61 17.03
N GLU A 32 9.27 5.75 18.33
CA GLU A 32 8.19 5.81 19.33
C GLU A 32 7.13 6.88 19.01
N TRP A 33 7.57 8.03 18.49
CA TRP A 33 6.69 9.13 18.14
C TRP A 33 5.57 8.71 17.19
N LEU A 34 5.81 7.76 16.30
CA LEU A 34 4.82 7.32 15.32
C LEU A 34 3.65 6.60 16.02
N ARG A 35 3.99 5.68 16.93
CA ARG A 35 3.00 5.00 17.77
C ARG A 35 2.30 5.98 18.72
N ARG A 36 3.04 6.95 19.27
CA ARG A 36 2.52 7.93 20.23
C ARG A 36 1.55 8.92 19.58
N ASP A 37 1.91 9.47 18.43
CA ASP A 37 1.27 10.66 17.85
C ASP A 37 0.50 10.34 16.56
N GLY A 38 0.89 9.29 15.83
CA GLY A 38 0.43 9.07 14.45
C GLY A 38 0.87 10.18 13.51
N ILE A 39 0.33 10.20 12.28
CA ILE A 39 0.67 11.21 11.26
C ILE A 39 -0.56 12.03 10.87
N VAL A 40 -0.44 13.36 10.98
CA VAL A 40 -1.29 14.36 10.31
C VAL A 40 -0.37 15.21 9.45
N MET A 41 -0.53 15.09 8.13
CA MET A 41 0.46 15.55 7.17
C MET A 41 0.05 16.85 6.47
N ALA A 42 1.03 17.71 6.21
CA ALA A 42 0.94 18.77 5.20
C ALA A 42 2.05 18.61 4.16
N GLY A 43 1.81 19.11 2.95
CA GLY A 43 2.68 18.80 1.83
C GLY A 43 3.19 19.89 0.90
N SER A 44 4.49 19.80 0.54
CA SER A 44 5.13 20.58 -0.52
C SER A 44 6.24 19.76 -1.20
N TRP A 45 5.97 19.10 -2.34
CA TRP A 45 6.91 18.11 -2.93
C TRP A 45 7.89 18.71 -3.93
N GLU A 46 7.57 19.88 -4.47
CA GLU A 46 8.17 20.35 -5.71
C GLU A 46 9.13 21.51 -5.45
N PRO A 47 10.39 21.45 -5.90
CA PRO A 47 11.31 22.57 -5.77
C PRO A 47 10.92 23.72 -6.71
N LEU A 48 11.33 24.95 -6.39
CA LEU A 48 10.99 26.15 -7.16
C LEU A 48 11.35 26.02 -8.65
N LEU A 49 12.56 25.53 -8.93
CA LEU A 49 13.04 25.29 -10.29
C LEU A 49 12.07 24.44 -11.12
N PHE A 50 11.54 23.36 -10.53
CA PHE A 50 10.58 22.49 -11.20
C PHE A 50 9.25 23.19 -11.44
N ARG A 51 8.74 23.91 -10.43
CA ARG A 51 7.44 24.58 -10.53
C ARG A 51 7.46 25.63 -11.64
N VAL A 52 8.53 26.41 -11.76
CA VAL A 52 8.72 27.37 -12.87
C VAL A 52 8.53 26.70 -14.23
N ARG A 53 9.16 25.54 -14.44
CA ARG A 53 9.04 24.78 -15.69
C ARG A 53 7.64 24.18 -15.87
N ARG A 54 7.06 23.61 -14.81
CA ARG A 54 5.69 23.05 -14.79
C ARG A 54 4.64 24.10 -15.12
N ASP A 55 4.85 25.32 -14.63
CA ASP A 55 3.93 26.47 -14.75
C ASP A 55 4.05 27.16 -16.13
N GLY A 56 4.82 26.59 -17.06
CA GLY A 56 4.83 26.96 -18.47
C GLY A 56 6.02 27.80 -18.92
N ALA A 57 6.99 28.09 -18.05
CA ALA A 57 8.18 28.82 -18.46
C ALA A 57 9.06 28.00 -19.42
N GLU A 58 9.64 28.68 -20.42
CA GLU A 58 10.60 28.06 -21.35
C GLU A 58 11.94 27.73 -20.67
N THR A 59 12.29 28.50 -19.64
CA THR A 59 13.51 28.31 -18.83
C THR A 59 13.16 27.92 -17.39
N TYR A 60 14.19 27.65 -16.59
CA TYR A 60 14.07 27.31 -15.17
C TYR A 60 14.20 28.52 -14.23
N THR A 61 14.11 29.74 -14.78
CA THR A 61 14.34 30.98 -14.02
C THR A 61 13.04 31.48 -13.40
N PRO A 62 12.94 31.54 -12.06
CA PRO A 62 11.74 32.05 -11.39
C PRO A 62 11.62 33.56 -11.51
N THR A 63 10.38 34.07 -11.46
CA THR A 63 10.10 35.50 -11.29
C THR A 63 10.36 35.94 -9.85
N GLU A 64 10.54 37.26 -9.63
CA GLU A 64 10.69 37.80 -8.26
C GLU A 64 9.48 37.47 -7.37
N GLU A 65 8.27 37.46 -7.95
CA GLU A 65 7.04 37.08 -7.26
C GLU A 65 7.07 35.61 -6.82
N GLN A 66 7.49 34.70 -7.71
CA GLN A 66 7.63 33.27 -7.38
C GLN A 66 8.68 33.05 -6.28
N ILE A 67 9.82 33.76 -6.33
CA ILE A 67 10.85 33.72 -5.28
C ILE A 67 10.27 34.20 -3.95
N ALA A 68 9.59 35.35 -3.94
CA ALA A 68 9.00 35.91 -2.72
C ALA A 68 7.95 34.97 -2.12
N ALA A 69 7.11 34.35 -2.95
CA ALA A 69 6.11 33.40 -2.54
C ALA A 69 6.72 32.10 -1.99
N TYR A 70 7.74 31.56 -2.66
CA TYR A 70 8.50 30.40 -2.21
C TYR A 70 9.21 30.65 -0.87
N ARG A 71 9.74 31.86 -0.65
CA ARG A 71 10.34 32.23 0.66
C ARG A 71 9.30 32.29 1.78
N ARG A 72 8.08 32.78 1.51
CA ARG A 72 6.99 32.75 2.50
C ARG A 72 6.58 31.32 2.86
N GLU A 73 6.58 30.42 1.88
CA GLU A 73 6.33 28.99 2.09
C GLU A 73 7.38 28.36 3.02
N HIS A 74 8.65 28.74 2.89
CA HIS A 74 9.77 28.22 3.69
C HIS A 74 10.05 29.05 4.95
N SER A 75 9.01 29.65 5.55
CA SER A 75 9.14 30.56 6.68
C SER A 75 8.65 29.98 8.00
N ALA A 76 9.08 30.59 9.11
CA ALA A 76 8.56 30.26 10.44
C ALA A 76 7.05 30.56 10.58
N GLU A 77 6.52 31.51 9.81
CA GLU A 77 5.09 31.82 9.77
C GLU A 77 4.29 30.64 9.19
N MET A 78 4.73 30.08 8.06
CA MET A 78 4.11 28.88 7.48
C MET A 78 4.16 27.71 8.45
N VAL A 79 5.31 27.47 9.10
CA VAL A 79 5.44 26.41 10.12
C VAL A 79 4.45 26.60 11.27
N ALA A 80 4.24 27.84 11.74
CA ALA A 80 3.26 28.13 12.77
C ALA A 80 1.82 27.87 12.29
N GLN A 81 1.47 28.31 11.07
CA GLN A 81 0.16 28.05 10.46
C GLN A 81 -0.13 26.55 10.35
N LEU A 82 0.84 25.74 9.90
CA LEU A 82 0.70 24.29 9.81
C LEU A 82 0.45 23.66 11.20
N LYS A 83 1.16 24.12 12.23
CA LYS A 83 0.95 23.63 13.60
C LYS A 83 -0.45 23.98 14.13
N ASP A 84 -0.95 25.18 13.85
CA ASP A 84 -2.29 25.60 14.27
C ASP A 84 -3.39 24.74 13.63
N LEU A 85 -3.13 24.18 12.44
CA LEU A 85 -4.00 23.19 11.79
C LEU A 85 -3.91 21.79 12.40
N GLY A 86 -2.99 21.56 13.33
CA GLY A 86 -2.73 20.25 13.94
C GLY A 86 -1.82 19.34 13.11
N VAL A 87 -1.06 19.89 12.15
CA VAL A 87 -0.01 19.15 11.44
C VAL A 87 1.08 18.77 12.42
N ASN A 88 1.52 17.51 12.38
CA ASN A 88 2.68 17.02 13.14
C ASN A 88 3.79 16.47 12.24
N PHE A 89 3.53 16.33 10.94
CA PHE A 89 4.45 15.81 9.94
C PHE A 89 4.38 16.65 8.66
N VAL A 90 5.52 17.15 8.21
CA VAL A 90 5.63 17.89 6.94
C VAL A 90 6.42 17.04 5.97
N MET A 91 5.86 16.80 4.80
CA MET A 91 6.66 16.28 3.69
C MET A 91 7.17 17.49 2.88
N ALA A 92 8.46 17.48 2.55
CA ALA A 92 9.12 18.59 1.84
C ALA A 92 9.79 18.08 0.56
N HIS A 93 10.14 18.97 -0.37
CA HIS A 93 10.93 18.59 -1.53
C HIS A 93 12.36 18.21 -1.13
N CYS A 94 12.98 17.29 -1.87
CA CYS A 94 14.43 17.06 -1.80
C CYS A 94 15.04 16.96 -3.20
N PHE A 95 14.44 16.18 -4.10
CA PHE A 95 15.02 15.97 -5.43
C PHE A 95 13.92 15.67 -6.46
N LYS A 96 13.98 16.31 -7.62
CA LYS A 96 12.99 16.21 -8.70
C LYS A 96 13.55 15.70 -10.03
N GLY A 97 14.83 15.32 -10.07
CA GLY A 97 15.46 14.69 -11.24
C GLY A 97 16.27 15.65 -12.13
N GLY A 98 16.52 16.88 -11.70
CA GLY A 98 17.31 17.90 -12.41
C GLY A 98 18.82 17.69 -12.32
N GLY A 99 19.27 16.96 -11.31
CA GLY A 99 20.69 16.77 -11.01
C GLY A 99 21.08 17.51 -9.73
N LEU A 100 22.04 16.95 -8.99
CA LEU A 100 22.52 17.51 -7.72
C LEU A 100 23.07 18.94 -7.89
N GLU A 101 23.63 19.28 -9.06
CA GLU A 101 24.11 20.63 -9.35
C GLU A 101 22.94 21.59 -9.60
N ALA A 102 22.03 21.22 -10.50
CA ALA A 102 20.91 22.08 -10.88
C ALA A 102 19.92 22.32 -9.71
N GLU A 103 19.78 21.33 -8.82
CA GLU A 103 18.87 21.42 -7.67
C GLU A 103 19.57 21.86 -6.37
N ARG A 104 20.87 22.16 -6.40
CA ARG A 104 21.71 22.46 -5.22
C ARG A 104 21.08 23.50 -4.29
N GLU A 105 20.54 24.59 -4.85
CA GLU A 105 19.89 25.66 -4.07
C GLU A 105 18.62 25.16 -3.37
N SER A 106 17.70 24.53 -4.11
CA SER A 106 16.47 23.97 -3.53
C SER A 106 16.74 22.85 -2.51
N MET A 107 17.82 22.08 -2.69
CA MET A 107 18.29 21.10 -1.71
C MET A 107 18.79 21.77 -0.43
N ALA A 108 19.50 22.89 -0.52
CA ALA A 108 19.91 23.68 0.64
C ALA A 108 18.72 24.31 1.36
N ASP A 109 17.72 24.80 0.61
CA ASP A 109 16.47 25.32 1.17
C ASP A 109 15.71 24.23 1.95
N ALA A 110 15.67 22.99 1.43
CA ALA A 110 15.08 21.86 2.12
C ALA A 110 15.78 21.55 3.46
N VAL A 111 17.11 21.65 3.53
CA VAL A 111 17.87 21.50 4.79
C VAL A 111 17.46 22.58 5.80
N GLN A 112 17.38 23.84 5.37
CA GLN A 112 17.01 24.97 6.23
C GLN A 112 15.57 24.85 6.75
N PHE A 113 14.63 24.54 5.87
CA PHE A 113 13.22 24.40 6.23
C PHE A 113 12.97 23.19 7.12
N ALA A 114 13.62 22.05 6.84
CA ALA A 114 13.53 20.88 7.72
C ALA A 114 14.05 21.18 9.13
N LYS A 115 15.09 22.02 9.26
CA LYS A 115 15.55 22.50 10.57
C LYS A 115 14.48 23.35 11.26
N LEU A 116 13.85 24.29 10.55
CA LEU A 116 12.76 25.11 11.12
C LEU A 116 11.59 24.25 11.61
N CYS A 117 11.16 23.27 10.81
CA CYS A 117 10.11 22.31 11.19
C CYS A 117 10.48 21.55 12.47
N ARG A 118 11.70 21.00 12.55
CA ARG A 118 12.16 20.26 13.75
C ARG A 118 12.29 21.15 14.97
N ASP A 119 12.82 22.36 14.83
CA ASP A 119 12.93 23.33 15.94
C ASP A 119 11.53 23.69 16.48
N ALA A 120 10.50 23.64 15.64
CA ALA A 120 9.10 23.82 16.03
C ALA A 120 8.41 22.52 16.53
N GLY A 121 9.10 21.39 16.55
CA GLY A 121 8.57 20.09 17.02
C GLY A 121 7.80 19.28 15.97
N LEU A 122 7.88 19.64 14.69
CA LEU A 122 7.33 18.86 13.59
C LEU A 122 8.30 17.76 13.14
N ARG A 123 7.74 16.65 12.66
CA ARG A 123 8.46 15.61 11.91
C ARG A 123 8.58 16.00 10.45
N VAL A 124 9.63 15.54 9.79
CA VAL A 124 9.89 15.89 8.38
C VAL A 124 10.05 14.62 7.55
N GLY A 125 9.27 14.46 6.50
CA GLY A 125 9.55 13.55 5.40
C GLY A 125 10.12 14.32 4.21
N VAL A 126 10.78 13.63 3.28
CA VAL A 126 11.19 14.27 2.02
C VAL A 126 10.81 13.47 0.79
N TYR A 127 10.27 14.18 -0.18
CA TYR A 127 9.97 13.73 -1.53
C TYR A 127 11.24 13.67 -2.39
N CYS A 128 11.54 12.48 -2.89
CA CYS A 128 12.55 12.25 -3.89
C CYS A 128 11.87 11.60 -5.11
N ASP A 129 11.85 12.29 -6.26
CA ASP A 129 11.47 11.65 -7.52
C ASP A 129 12.44 10.50 -7.77
N SER A 130 11.92 9.28 -7.83
CA SER A 130 12.74 8.10 -8.06
C SER A 130 12.71 7.60 -9.49
N ALA A 131 11.80 8.11 -10.33
CA ALA A 131 11.48 7.57 -11.63
C ALA A 131 12.06 8.37 -12.79
N THR A 132 12.06 9.69 -12.69
CA THR A 132 12.33 10.54 -13.85
C THR A 132 13.57 11.40 -13.69
N LEU A 133 14.17 11.73 -14.84
CA LEU A 133 15.23 12.73 -14.98
C LEU A 133 14.70 13.86 -15.85
N MET A 134 14.91 15.10 -15.43
CA MET A 134 14.77 16.29 -16.29
C MET A 134 15.98 16.31 -17.23
N TRP A 135 15.85 15.63 -18.37
CA TRP A 135 17.00 15.18 -19.16
C TRP A 135 17.87 16.34 -19.67
N ASP A 136 17.26 17.50 -19.92
CA ASP A 136 17.91 18.71 -20.43
C ASP A 136 18.82 19.38 -19.40
N LEU A 137 18.51 19.22 -18.11
CA LEU A 137 19.39 19.62 -17.01
C LEU A 137 20.33 18.49 -16.62
N PHE A 138 19.78 17.30 -16.39
CA PHE A 138 20.51 16.18 -15.83
C PHE A 138 21.69 15.76 -16.71
N PHE A 139 21.53 15.75 -18.04
CA PHE A 139 22.61 15.37 -18.95
C PHE A 139 23.73 16.40 -19.06
N LYS A 140 23.55 17.63 -18.56
CA LYS A 140 24.65 18.59 -18.45
C LYS A 140 25.61 18.20 -17.34
N GLU A 141 25.08 17.70 -16.22
CA GLU A 141 25.87 17.19 -15.08
C GLU A 141 26.38 15.76 -15.34
N LYS A 142 25.53 14.92 -15.96
CA LYS A 142 25.75 13.50 -16.18
C LYS A 142 25.44 13.08 -17.62
N PRO A 143 26.32 13.39 -18.60
CA PRO A 143 26.13 12.99 -19.98
C PRO A 143 25.97 11.47 -20.18
N GLU A 144 26.62 10.67 -19.34
CA GLU A 144 26.55 9.20 -19.34
C GLU A 144 25.17 8.65 -18.96
N ALA A 145 24.31 9.47 -18.34
CA ALA A 145 22.98 9.04 -17.91
C ALA A 145 21.99 8.79 -19.07
N LYS A 146 22.39 9.09 -20.31
CA LYS A 146 21.65 8.69 -21.52
C LYS A 146 21.47 7.16 -21.60
N ASP A 147 22.45 6.41 -21.09
CA ASP A 147 22.41 4.95 -21.06
C ASP A 147 21.55 4.40 -19.91
N TRP A 148 21.06 5.26 -19.02
CA TRP A 148 20.21 4.87 -17.88
C TRP A 148 18.71 4.96 -18.21
N ILE A 149 18.34 5.40 -19.41
CA ILE A 149 16.96 5.72 -19.76
C ILE A 149 16.18 4.47 -20.14
N VAL A 150 14.95 4.35 -19.64
CA VAL A 150 14.03 3.29 -20.06
C VAL A 150 13.59 3.54 -21.49
N LEU A 151 13.82 2.56 -22.36
CA LEU A 151 13.44 2.63 -23.77
C LEU A 151 12.16 1.84 -24.06
N GLY A 152 11.36 2.35 -24.98
CA GLY A 152 10.25 1.63 -25.59
C GLY A 152 10.70 0.65 -26.68
N PRO A 153 9.77 -0.16 -27.22
CA PRO A 153 10.07 -1.11 -28.31
C PRO A 153 10.55 -0.42 -29.60
N ASP A 154 10.29 0.87 -29.78
CA ASP A 154 10.78 1.69 -30.89
C ASP A 154 12.17 2.30 -30.64
N GLY A 155 12.80 1.96 -29.51
CA GLY A 155 14.10 2.46 -29.10
C GLY A 155 14.08 3.91 -28.58
N LYS A 156 12.90 4.51 -28.38
CA LYS A 156 12.79 5.88 -27.87
C LYS A 156 12.66 5.93 -26.35
N PRO A 157 13.15 7.00 -25.70
CA PRO A 157 12.88 7.28 -24.29
C PRO A 157 11.39 7.29 -23.95
N LEU A 158 11.01 6.60 -22.87
CA LEU A 158 9.69 6.75 -22.29
C LEU A 158 9.60 8.06 -21.49
N THR A 159 8.57 8.86 -21.76
CA THR A 159 8.36 10.17 -21.12
C THR A 159 7.30 10.12 -20.03
N TYR A 160 7.39 11.04 -19.05
CA TYR A 160 6.35 11.22 -18.04
C TYR A 160 5.12 11.92 -18.63
N GLY A 161 4.24 11.12 -19.25
CA GLY A 161 3.05 11.63 -19.94
C GLY A 161 3.41 12.70 -20.97
N ARG A 162 2.79 13.89 -20.85
CA ARG A 162 3.02 15.03 -21.76
C ARG A 162 4.27 15.86 -21.39
N ALA A 163 4.90 15.63 -20.24
CA ALA A 163 6.12 16.32 -19.84
C ALA A 163 7.32 15.70 -20.57
N THR A 164 7.51 16.06 -21.84
CA THR A 164 8.57 15.51 -22.70
C THR A 164 9.99 15.85 -22.24
N TYR A 165 10.14 16.79 -21.31
CA TYR A 165 11.40 17.10 -20.62
C TYR A 165 11.74 16.10 -19.50
N ARG A 166 10.85 15.15 -19.17
CA ARG A 166 11.06 14.13 -18.13
C ARG A 166 11.13 12.74 -18.74
N TYR A 167 12.30 12.12 -18.68
CA TYR A 167 12.53 10.74 -19.12
C TYR A 167 12.55 9.78 -17.94
N PHE A 168 11.93 8.62 -18.09
CA PHE A 168 12.05 7.56 -17.10
C PHE A 168 13.45 6.96 -17.11
N ARG A 169 14.03 6.74 -15.94
CA ARG A 169 15.29 6.02 -15.76
C ARG A 169 15.05 4.58 -15.33
N ASP A 170 15.91 3.68 -15.76
CA ASP A 170 16.00 2.34 -15.21
C ASP A 170 16.59 2.42 -13.80
N ARG A 171 15.73 2.20 -12.79
CA ARG A 171 16.12 2.21 -11.37
C ARG A 171 17.12 1.12 -11.03
N ASN A 172 17.14 0.04 -11.80
CA ASN A 172 18.03 -1.09 -11.60
C ASN A 172 19.31 -0.98 -12.46
N HIS A 173 19.52 0.12 -13.19
CA HIS A 173 20.81 0.37 -13.82
C HIS A 173 21.85 0.66 -12.72
N PRO A 174 22.97 -0.08 -12.61
CA PRO A 174 23.88 0.01 -11.47
C PRO A 174 24.40 1.43 -11.19
N GLU A 175 24.75 2.19 -12.23
CA GLU A 175 25.25 3.56 -12.07
C GLU A 175 24.13 4.55 -11.73
N ALA A 176 22.89 4.29 -12.18
CA ALA A 176 21.75 5.12 -11.83
C ALA A 176 21.34 4.89 -10.37
N GLU A 177 21.41 3.65 -9.89
CA GLU A 177 21.20 3.30 -8.48
C GLU A 177 22.26 3.97 -7.61
N LYS A 178 23.56 3.86 -7.95
CA LYS A 178 24.66 4.52 -7.22
C LYS A 178 24.51 6.04 -7.18
N TYR A 179 24.08 6.66 -8.28
CA TYR A 179 23.79 8.10 -8.28
C TYR A 179 22.66 8.41 -7.29
N TYR A 180 21.59 7.63 -7.34
CA TYR A 180 20.42 7.85 -6.49
C TYR A 180 20.70 7.63 -4.99
N GLN A 181 21.63 6.73 -4.65
CA GLN A 181 22.14 6.58 -3.29
C GLN A 181 22.73 7.90 -2.75
N LYS A 182 23.28 8.78 -3.59
CA LYS A 182 23.75 10.12 -3.15
C LYS A 182 22.58 11.02 -2.74
N VAL A 183 21.46 10.96 -3.47
CA VAL A 183 20.23 11.69 -3.13
C VAL A 183 19.67 11.22 -1.78
N VAL A 184 19.54 9.90 -1.60
CA VAL A 184 19.06 9.32 -0.33
C VAL A 184 20.02 9.61 0.81
N ARG A 185 21.33 9.59 0.56
CA ARG A 185 22.32 10.01 1.56
C ARG A 185 22.12 11.44 2.00
N PHE A 186 21.96 12.37 1.06
CA PHE A 186 21.67 13.77 1.37
C PHE A 186 20.39 13.93 2.20
N ALA A 187 19.31 13.22 1.83
CA ALA A 187 18.06 13.23 2.58
C ALA A 187 18.23 12.76 4.04
N VAL A 188 19.02 11.71 4.27
CA VAL A 188 19.21 11.13 5.60
C VAL A 188 20.23 11.92 6.44
N GLU A 189 21.36 12.32 5.87
CA GLU A 189 22.49 12.91 6.60
C GLU A 189 22.38 14.44 6.73
N GLU A 190 22.03 15.12 5.65
CA GLU A 190 22.00 16.60 5.59
C GLU A 190 20.64 17.16 5.98
N ILE A 191 19.57 16.68 5.32
CA ILE A 191 18.21 17.11 5.69
C ILE A 191 17.83 16.55 7.06
N LYS A 192 18.35 15.37 7.43
CA LYS A 192 17.98 14.64 8.65
C LYS A 192 16.48 14.33 8.70
N THR A 193 15.94 13.91 7.56
CA THR A 193 14.52 13.54 7.40
C THR A 193 14.13 12.38 8.32
N ASP A 194 12.91 12.33 8.84
CA ASP A 194 12.31 11.19 9.55
C ASP A 194 11.86 10.08 8.56
N LEU A 195 11.57 10.44 7.31
CA LEU A 195 11.06 9.53 6.28
C LEU A 195 11.55 9.90 4.87
N VAL A 196 11.88 8.89 4.04
CA VAL A 196 12.22 9.08 2.62
C VAL A 196 11.06 8.58 1.75
N HIS A 197 10.44 9.49 0.99
CA HIS A 197 9.40 9.22 -0.01
C HIS A 197 10.05 9.02 -1.37
N LEU A 198 9.87 7.83 -1.95
CA LEU A 198 10.35 7.49 -3.28
C LEU A 198 9.20 7.51 -4.27
N ASP A 199 9.12 8.57 -5.06
CA ASP A 199 7.94 8.81 -5.87
C ASP A 199 7.89 7.97 -7.15
N ASN A 200 6.72 7.90 -7.79
CA ASN A 200 6.50 7.34 -9.13
C ASN A 200 6.89 5.86 -9.28
N TYR A 201 6.67 5.05 -8.24
CA TYR A 201 6.97 3.61 -8.17
C TYR A 201 5.97 2.76 -8.98
N PHE A 202 5.79 3.11 -10.25
CA PHE A 202 4.91 2.43 -11.20
C PHE A 202 5.53 2.25 -12.60
N MET A 203 6.82 2.58 -12.77
CA MET A 203 7.56 2.33 -14.01
C MET A 203 8.52 1.15 -13.83
N GLY A 204 8.38 0.13 -14.68
CA GLY A 204 9.18 -1.09 -14.67
C GLY A 204 10.30 -1.08 -15.73
N PRO A 205 11.00 -2.21 -15.90
CA PRO A 205 12.00 -2.42 -16.94
C PRO A 205 11.46 -2.20 -18.36
N GLY A 206 12.35 -1.84 -19.30
CA GLY A 206 12.00 -1.57 -20.70
C GLY A 206 12.83 -2.38 -21.71
N TRP A 207 13.07 -1.75 -22.86
CA TRP A 207 13.86 -2.30 -23.98
C TRP A 207 15.32 -1.83 -24.01
N ASP A 208 15.74 -1.08 -22.99
CA ASP A 208 17.14 -0.73 -22.75
C ASP A 208 18.00 -1.97 -22.46
N SER A 209 19.31 -1.86 -22.70
CA SER A 209 20.25 -2.98 -22.60
C SER A 209 20.24 -3.65 -21.22
N ASN A 210 20.24 -2.85 -20.15
CA ASN A 210 20.23 -3.36 -18.78
C ASN A 210 18.97 -4.17 -18.48
N SER A 211 17.79 -3.64 -18.82
CA SER A 211 16.51 -4.35 -18.68
C SER A 211 16.48 -5.67 -19.44
N VAL A 212 16.94 -5.66 -20.70
CA VAL A 212 16.98 -6.85 -21.58
C VAL A 212 17.92 -7.92 -21.00
N GLU A 213 19.12 -7.54 -20.56
CA GLU A 213 20.10 -8.47 -19.99
C GLU A 213 19.62 -9.07 -18.68
N ARG A 214 19.03 -8.26 -17.79
CA ARG A 214 18.43 -8.73 -16.54
C ARG A 214 17.30 -9.72 -16.80
N PHE A 215 16.46 -9.48 -17.80
CA PHE A 215 15.39 -10.41 -18.16
C PHE A 215 15.93 -11.74 -18.70
N ARG A 216 16.97 -11.71 -19.55
CA ARG A 216 17.64 -12.93 -20.02
C ARG A 216 18.23 -13.74 -18.87
N SER A 217 18.88 -13.06 -17.92
CA SER A 217 19.39 -13.70 -16.72
C SER A 217 18.27 -14.30 -15.87
N TYR A 218 17.15 -13.61 -15.75
CA TYR A 218 15.97 -14.12 -15.05
C TYR A 218 15.45 -15.40 -15.72
N LEU A 219 15.25 -15.40 -17.03
CA LEU A 219 14.78 -16.59 -17.77
C LEU A 219 15.68 -17.81 -17.57
N GLY A 220 16.99 -17.63 -17.68
CA GLY A 220 17.96 -18.71 -17.49
C GLY A 220 18.05 -19.25 -16.06
N LYS A 221 17.61 -18.48 -15.06
CA LYS A 221 17.53 -18.91 -13.65
C LYS A 221 16.19 -19.57 -13.30
N THR A 222 15.10 -19.13 -13.95
CA THR A 222 13.74 -19.53 -13.60
C THR A 222 13.28 -20.79 -14.33
N PHE A 223 13.73 -21.00 -15.57
CA PHE A 223 13.24 -22.09 -16.42
C PHE A 223 14.36 -23.01 -16.87
N SER A 224 14.05 -24.30 -16.98
CA SER A 224 14.96 -25.26 -17.59
C SER A 224 15.16 -24.98 -19.09
N PRO A 225 16.29 -25.41 -19.70
CA PRO A 225 16.50 -25.28 -21.14
C PRO A 225 15.37 -25.91 -21.98
N GLU A 226 14.77 -26.99 -21.49
CA GLU A 226 13.68 -27.68 -22.17
C GLU A 226 12.37 -26.87 -22.15
N GLU A 227 12.05 -26.23 -21.03
CA GLU A 227 10.88 -25.34 -20.95
C GLU A 227 11.04 -24.11 -21.86
N LEU A 228 12.24 -23.52 -21.89
CA LEU A 228 12.57 -22.41 -22.78
C LEU A 228 12.45 -22.83 -24.25
N ARG A 229 12.99 -23.98 -24.62
CA ARG A 229 12.88 -24.53 -25.98
C ARG A 229 11.42 -24.76 -26.38
N LYS A 230 10.60 -25.32 -25.49
CA LYS A 230 9.14 -25.49 -25.69
C LYS A 230 8.42 -24.15 -25.84
N ALA A 231 8.90 -23.11 -25.17
CA ALA A 231 8.40 -21.73 -25.32
C ALA A 231 8.98 -20.99 -26.54
N GLY A 232 9.72 -21.67 -27.43
CA GLY A 232 10.29 -21.09 -28.64
C GLY A 232 11.61 -20.33 -28.44
N VAL A 233 12.22 -20.42 -27.26
CA VAL A 233 13.52 -19.81 -26.96
C VAL A 233 14.63 -20.82 -27.23
N THR A 234 15.27 -20.70 -28.39
CA THR A 234 16.43 -21.53 -28.78
C THR A 234 17.77 -20.89 -28.41
N ASP A 235 17.81 -19.57 -28.30
CA ASP A 235 18.97 -18.80 -27.85
C ASP A 235 18.53 -17.67 -26.91
N LEU A 236 18.93 -17.76 -25.63
CA LEU A 236 18.65 -16.74 -24.62
C LEU A 236 19.25 -15.37 -24.98
N ALA A 237 20.39 -15.33 -25.67
CA ALA A 237 21.03 -14.07 -26.07
C ALA A 237 20.24 -13.30 -27.14
N SER A 238 19.31 -13.97 -27.85
CA SER A 238 18.42 -13.35 -28.82
C SER A 238 17.14 -12.78 -28.20
N VAL A 239 16.77 -13.20 -26.98
CA VAL A 239 15.48 -12.84 -26.36
C VAL A 239 15.37 -11.34 -26.14
N LYS A 240 14.18 -10.81 -26.40
CA LYS A 240 13.77 -9.44 -26.13
C LYS A 240 12.52 -9.44 -25.23
N PRO A 241 12.19 -8.30 -24.58
CA PRO A 241 10.90 -8.16 -23.92
C PRO A 241 9.75 -8.52 -24.88
N PRO A 242 8.70 -9.20 -24.41
CA PRO A 242 7.56 -9.54 -25.24
C PRO A 242 6.86 -8.26 -25.72
N GLN A 243 6.40 -8.28 -26.97
CA GLN A 243 5.56 -7.21 -27.51
C GLN A 243 4.20 -7.18 -26.80
N PRO A 244 3.52 -6.02 -26.70
CA PRO A 244 2.17 -5.94 -26.19
C PRO A 244 1.23 -6.93 -26.90
N GLY A 245 0.49 -7.73 -26.12
CA GLY A 245 -0.43 -8.74 -26.65
C GLY A 245 0.20 -10.09 -27.03
N ALA A 246 1.51 -10.29 -26.82
CA ALA A 246 2.11 -11.63 -26.89
C ALA A 246 1.50 -12.56 -25.85
N ASP A 247 1.38 -13.86 -26.14
CA ASP A 247 0.85 -14.86 -25.21
C ASP A 247 1.87 -15.96 -24.87
N GLY A 248 1.59 -16.69 -23.80
CA GLY A 248 2.41 -17.81 -23.34
C GLY A 248 3.52 -17.43 -22.36
N LEU A 249 4.46 -18.38 -22.17
CA LEU A 249 5.42 -18.35 -21.06
C LEU A 249 6.25 -17.06 -20.99
N LEU A 250 6.72 -16.54 -22.12
CA LEU A 250 7.55 -15.33 -22.14
C LEU A 250 6.79 -14.08 -21.65
N ARG A 251 5.49 -13.97 -21.95
CA ARG A 251 4.65 -12.89 -21.41
C ARG A 251 4.55 -13.01 -19.89
N TYR A 252 4.27 -14.21 -19.37
CA TYR A 252 4.13 -14.43 -17.93
C TYR A 252 5.45 -14.18 -17.20
N ALA A 253 6.56 -14.67 -17.76
CA ALA A 253 7.90 -14.45 -17.23
C ALA A 253 8.27 -12.95 -17.22
N TRP A 254 7.96 -12.21 -18.29
CA TRP A 254 8.21 -10.76 -18.32
C TRP A 254 7.38 -10.01 -17.28
N ALA A 255 6.11 -10.37 -17.13
CA ALA A 255 5.23 -9.81 -16.12
C ALA A 255 5.74 -10.05 -14.69
N ASP A 256 6.14 -11.28 -14.37
CA ASP A 256 6.74 -11.62 -13.06
C ASP A 256 8.05 -10.87 -12.83
N PHE A 257 8.97 -10.90 -13.80
CA PHE A 257 10.24 -10.18 -13.76
C PHE A 257 10.06 -8.67 -13.55
N THR A 258 9.07 -8.08 -14.22
CA THR A 258 8.76 -6.66 -14.14
C THR A 258 8.31 -6.26 -12.73
N ALA A 259 7.37 -7.02 -12.15
CA ALA A 259 6.89 -6.78 -10.78
C ALA A 259 8.00 -7.00 -9.74
N GLN A 260 8.78 -8.08 -9.91
CA GLN A 260 9.91 -8.39 -9.03
C GLN A 260 11.00 -7.30 -9.09
N SER A 261 11.34 -6.83 -10.29
CA SER A 261 12.36 -5.78 -10.49
C SER A 261 12.01 -4.48 -9.76
N LEU A 262 10.74 -4.08 -9.81
CA LEU A 262 10.25 -2.90 -9.11
C LEU A 262 10.41 -3.08 -7.59
N ALA A 263 9.96 -4.21 -7.04
CA ALA A 263 10.09 -4.52 -5.61
C ALA A 263 11.56 -4.58 -5.16
N ASP A 264 12.45 -5.17 -5.97
CA ASP A 264 13.87 -5.27 -5.65
C ASP A 264 14.57 -3.91 -5.64
N SER A 265 14.20 -3.02 -6.56
CA SER A 265 14.73 -1.65 -6.55
C SER A 265 14.36 -0.89 -5.26
N TYR A 266 13.13 -1.10 -4.76
CA TYR A 266 12.69 -0.47 -3.52
C TYR A 266 13.42 -1.04 -2.31
N ARG A 267 13.52 -2.37 -2.21
CA ARG A 267 14.26 -3.05 -1.14
C ARG A 267 15.74 -2.69 -1.13
N SER A 268 16.37 -2.57 -2.29
CA SER A 268 17.78 -2.17 -2.38
C SER A 268 17.99 -0.77 -1.82
N MET A 269 17.16 0.19 -2.23
CA MET A 269 17.24 1.56 -1.73
C MET A 269 16.89 1.68 -0.25
N GLY A 270 15.90 0.92 0.23
CA GLY A 270 15.56 0.85 1.66
C GLY A 270 16.71 0.29 2.50
N ARG A 271 17.40 -0.77 2.03
CA ARG A 271 18.59 -1.32 2.71
C ARG A 271 19.70 -0.28 2.78
N PHE A 272 19.94 0.43 1.68
CA PHE A 272 20.92 1.51 1.66
C PHE A 272 20.56 2.62 2.66
N ALA A 273 19.32 3.14 2.63
CA ALA A 273 18.88 4.18 3.58
C ALA A 273 19.09 3.74 5.04
N ARG A 274 18.79 2.48 5.37
CA ARG A 274 18.96 1.95 6.72
C ARG A 274 20.39 1.67 7.13
N SER A 275 21.28 1.45 6.17
CA SER A 275 22.72 1.44 6.44
C SER A 275 23.23 2.81 6.92
N LEU A 276 22.54 3.90 6.55
CA LEU A 276 22.83 5.25 7.02
C LEU A 276 22.16 5.53 8.36
N ARG A 277 20.89 5.14 8.51
CA ARG A 277 20.15 5.27 9.76
C ARG A 277 19.16 4.10 9.95
N PRO A 278 19.40 3.16 10.89
CA PRO A 278 18.57 1.96 11.02
C PRO A 278 17.06 2.20 11.17
N GLY A 279 16.66 3.26 11.88
CA GLY A 279 15.27 3.63 12.11
C GLY A 279 14.66 4.63 11.11
N ILE A 280 15.28 4.87 9.96
CA ILE A 280 14.67 5.67 8.87
C ILE A 280 13.41 4.97 8.35
N LEU A 281 12.33 5.73 8.21
CA LEU A 281 11.11 5.23 7.58
C LEU A 281 11.22 5.35 6.06
N MET A 282 10.73 4.35 5.35
CA MET A 282 10.69 4.32 3.90
C MET A 282 9.25 4.35 3.39
N GLU A 283 9.02 5.14 2.36
CA GLU A 283 7.76 5.25 1.63
C GLU A 283 8.03 5.13 0.12
N CYS A 284 7.06 4.58 -0.62
CA CYS A 284 7.02 4.72 -2.07
C CYS A 284 5.61 5.06 -2.59
N ASN A 285 5.51 5.69 -3.76
CA ASN A 285 4.23 5.97 -4.42
C ASN A 285 3.96 5.00 -5.59
N PRO A 286 3.27 3.86 -5.36
CA PRO A 286 2.81 2.96 -6.39
C PRO A 286 1.37 3.23 -6.86
N GLY A 287 0.69 4.20 -6.26
CA GLY A 287 -0.74 4.42 -6.41
C GLY A 287 -1.61 3.39 -5.67
N PRO A 288 -2.95 3.47 -5.84
CA PRO A 288 -3.92 2.66 -5.10
C PRO A 288 -3.78 1.16 -5.33
N VAL A 289 -4.26 0.39 -4.36
CA VAL A 289 -4.59 -1.02 -4.57
C VAL A 289 -5.85 -1.10 -5.42
N ARG A 290 -5.66 -1.37 -6.71
CA ARG A 290 -6.75 -1.51 -7.69
C ARG A 290 -7.56 -2.80 -7.46
N PRO A 291 -8.76 -2.90 -8.07
CA PRO A 291 -9.54 -4.14 -8.06
C PRO A 291 -8.77 -5.39 -8.53
N THR A 292 -7.83 -5.21 -9.46
CA THR A 292 -6.90 -6.24 -9.93
C THR A 292 -5.47 -5.73 -9.87
N ILE A 293 -4.49 -6.64 -9.73
CA ILE A 293 -3.07 -6.30 -9.87
C ILE A 293 -2.83 -5.70 -11.27
N HIS A 294 -2.15 -4.55 -11.32
CA HIS A 294 -1.82 -3.86 -12.57
C HIS A 294 -0.32 -3.66 -12.65
N LEU A 295 0.32 -4.35 -13.59
CA LEU A 295 1.76 -4.27 -13.78
C LEU A 295 2.22 -2.83 -14.08
N PRO A 296 3.44 -2.47 -13.66
CA PRO A 296 4.42 -3.29 -12.94
C PRO A 296 4.14 -3.45 -11.43
N VAL A 297 3.05 -2.88 -10.92
CA VAL A 297 2.81 -2.81 -9.48
C VAL A 297 2.10 -4.06 -8.97
N ASP A 298 2.85 -4.89 -8.24
CA ASP A 298 2.32 -5.85 -7.29
C ASP A 298 2.57 -5.34 -5.87
N HIS A 299 1.56 -4.75 -5.24
CA HIS A 299 1.66 -4.23 -3.87
C HIS A 299 2.13 -5.32 -2.90
N GLY A 300 1.72 -6.57 -3.08
CA GLY A 300 2.07 -7.68 -2.20
C GLY A 300 3.58 -7.92 -2.11
N ARG A 301 4.30 -7.73 -3.22
CA ARG A 301 5.77 -7.80 -3.25
C ARG A 301 6.42 -6.46 -2.91
N LEU A 302 5.89 -5.37 -3.46
CA LEU A 302 6.51 -4.05 -3.40
C LEU A 302 6.53 -3.50 -1.98
N ILE A 303 5.39 -3.47 -1.30
CA ILE A 303 5.27 -2.68 -0.05
C ILE A 303 5.92 -3.35 1.16
N GLN A 304 6.49 -4.55 0.99
CA GLN A 304 7.42 -5.17 1.95
C GLN A 304 8.74 -4.42 2.09
N GLY A 305 9.00 -3.40 1.25
CA GLY A 305 10.23 -2.62 1.26
C GLY A 305 10.27 -1.46 2.25
N GLY A 306 9.15 -1.09 2.88
CA GLY A 306 9.07 0.09 3.75
C GLY A 306 7.79 0.15 4.59
N GLU A 307 7.59 1.26 5.29
CA GLU A 307 6.57 1.43 6.33
C GLU A 307 5.34 2.20 5.85
N ALA A 308 5.40 2.83 4.68
CA ALA A 308 4.28 3.53 4.08
C ALA A 308 4.24 3.39 2.56
N TYR A 309 3.09 3.69 1.97
CA TYR A 309 2.95 3.93 0.54
C TYR A 309 1.80 4.88 0.22
N TRP A 310 1.86 5.49 -0.96
CA TRP A 310 0.89 6.51 -1.36
C TRP A 310 -0.29 5.98 -2.18
N ASP A 311 -1.48 6.53 -1.91
CA ASP A 311 -2.70 6.42 -2.70
C ASP A 311 -3.16 7.81 -3.18
N GLU A 312 -3.07 8.04 -4.49
CA GLU A 312 -3.48 9.30 -5.14
C GLU A 312 -4.91 9.26 -5.69
N SER A 313 -5.73 8.30 -5.24
CA SER A 313 -7.10 8.15 -5.71
C SER A 313 -7.94 9.41 -5.49
N GLY A 314 -8.99 9.51 -6.30
CA GLY A 314 -9.97 10.58 -6.19
C GLY A 314 -10.78 10.54 -4.89
N ALA A 315 -11.74 11.46 -4.81
CA ALA A 315 -12.64 11.56 -3.67
C ALA A 315 -13.43 10.26 -3.43
N VAL A 316 -13.73 10.01 -2.15
CA VAL A 316 -14.58 8.89 -1.74
C VAL A 316 -16.06 9.22 -2.00
N VAL A 317 -16.75 8.34 -2.71
CA VAL A 317 -18.13 8.59 -3.20
C VAL A 317 -18.94 7.31 -3.08
N PHE A 318 -20.17 7.44 -2.56
CA PHE A 318 -21.17 6.37 -2.64
C PHE A 318 -22.36 6.87 -3.45
N ARG A 319 -22.63 6.23 -4.58
CA ARG A 319 -23.72 6.59 -5.49
C ARG A 319 -24.26 5.35 -6.19
N ASP A 320 -25.59 5.25 -6.30
CA ASP A 320 -26.28 4.15 -6.99
C ASP A 320 -25.83 2.75 -6.51
N GLY A 321 -25.62 2.60 -5.21
CA GLY A 321 -25.16 1.36 -4.59
C GLY A 321 -23.69 1.00 -4.82
N LYS A 322 -22.91 1.88 -5.48
CA LYS A 322 -21.48 1.68 -5.76
C LYS A 322 -20.63 2.58 -4.89
N LEU A 323 -19.55 2.02 -4.36
CA LEU A 323 -18.60 2.73 -3.50
C LEU A 323 -17.26 2.92 -4.23
N SER A 324 -16.83 4.17 -4.38
CA SER A 324 -15.44 4.54 -4.64
C SER A 324 -14.79 4.87 -3.30
N SER A 325 -13.82 4.07 -2.87
CA SER A 325 -13.18 4.16 -1.55
C SER A 325 -11.72 3.74 -1.61
N HIS A 326 -10.94 4.10 -0.60
CA HIS A 326 -9.55 3.64 -0.43
C HIS A 326 -9.48 2.40 0.49
N ILE A 327 -10.62 1.82 0.89
CA ILE A 327 -10.70 0.69 1.85
C ILE A 327 -9.80 -0.48 1.46
N ARG A 328 -9.75 -0.86 0.17
CA ARG A 328 -8.86 -1.95 -0.30
C ARG A 328 -7.39 -1.62 -0.03
N THR A 329 -6.99 -0.39 -0.33
CA THR A 329 -5.65 0.12 -0.06
C THR A 329 -5.38 0.04 1.44
N PHE A 330 -6.24 0.59 2.29
CA PHE A 330 -6.04 0.58 3.73
C PHE A 330 -5.98 -0.85 4.33
N LYS A 331 -6.82 -1.78 3.87
CA LYS A 331 -6.79 -3.18 4.30
C LYS A 331 -5.46 -3.86 3.98
N VAL A 332 -4.99 -3.72 2.74
CA VAL A 332 -3.66 -4.21 2.32
C VAL A 332 -2.55 -3.55 3.15
N GLY A 333 -2.61 -2.23 3.34
CA GLY A 333 -1.68 -1.49 4.18
C GLY A 333 -1.61 -2.08 5.60
N ARG A 334 -2.73 -2.16 6.31
CA ARG A 334 -2.75 -2.73 7.68
C ARG A 334 -2.24 -4.16 7.73
N ARG A 335 -2.59 -5.01 6.74
CA ARG A 335 -2.12 -6.40 6.73
C ARG A 335 -0.60 -6.50 6.57
N MET A 336 0.01 -5.55 5.88
CA MET A 336 1.46 -5.47 5.68
C MET A 336 2.18 -4.65 6.77
N ASN A 337 1.45 -4.15 7.77
CA ASN A 337 1.91 -3.16 8.74
C ASN A 337 2.34 -1.81 8.10
N ASN A 338 1.82 -1.48 6.92
CA ASN A 338 2.11 -0.21 6.27
C ASN A 338 1.05 0.83 6.59
N MET A 339 1.50 2.07 6.76
CA MET A 339 0.65 3.25 6.71
C MET A 339 0.32 3.55 5.25
N VAL A 340 -0.85 4.11 5.00
CA VAL A 340 -1.22 4.61 3.69
C VAL A 340 -1.26 6.13 3.75
N PHE A 341 -0.53 6.78 2.86
CA PHE A 341 -0.62 8.21 2.68
C PHE A 341 -1.64 8.51 1.59
N ALA A 342 -2.60 9.38 1.89
CA ALA A 342 -3.64 9.79 0.97
C ALA A 342 -4.01 11.25 1.24
N TYR A 343 -4.54 11.93 0.23
CA TYR A 343 -5.12 13.26 0.42
C TYR A 343 -6.42 13.13 1.22
N VAL A 344 -6.52 13.91 2.30
CA VAL A 344 -7.71 14.02 3.14
C VAL A 344 -8.26 15.42 2.99
N THR A 345 -9.22 15.58 2.10
CA THR A 345 -9.81 16.87 1.70
C THR A 345 -11.22 17.06 2.24
N SER A 346 -11.79 16.03 2.88
CA SER A 346 -13.14 16.03 3.45
C SER A 346 -13.24 15.25 4.76
N PRO A 347 -14.25 15.53 5.62
CA PRO A 347 -14.49 14.74 6.83
C PRO A 347 -14.70 13.25 6.59
N ARG A 348 -15.25 12.88 5.41
CA ARG A 348 -15.50 11.48 5.03
C ARG A 348 -14.21 10.74 4.70
N GLU A 349 -13.26 11.36 3.99
CA GLU A 349 -11.92 10.80 3.77
C GLU A 349 -11.16 10.66 5.11
N ALA A 350 -11.32 11.63 6.02
CA ALA A 350 -10.74 11.55 7.37
C ALA A 350 -11.33 10.37 8.17
N ALA A 351 -12.65 10.17 8.10
CA ALA A 351 -13.35 9.06 8.74
C ALA A 351 -12.90 7.69 8.20
N GLU A 352 -12.79 7.56 6.88
CA GLU A 352 -12.28 6.34 6.24
C GLU A 352 -10.85 6.03 6.69
N SER A 353 -9.96 7.03 6.69
CA SER A 353 -8.59 6.86 7.14
C SER A 353 -8.51 6.46 8.62
N MET A 354 -9.26 7.12 9.52
CA MET A 354 -9.31 6.76 10.94
C MET A 354 -9.84 5.33 11.19
N ALA A 355 -10.80 4.87 10.38
CA ALA A 355 -11.36 3.53 10.50
C ALA A 355 -10.43 2.43 9.99
N PHE A 356 -9.85 2.64 8.80
CA PHE A 356 -9.20 1.57 8.04
C PHE A 356 -7.68 1.69 8.00
N ASN A 357 -7.07 2.87 8.19
CA ASN A 357 -5.64 3.07 8.06
C ASN A 357 -4.86 2.73 9.34
N LEU A 358 -3.54 2.56 9.21
CA LEU A 358 -2.63 2.36 10.33
C LEU A 358 -1.95 3.68 10.71
N ASP A 359 -2.19 4.17 11.92
CA ASP A 359 -1.41 5.24 12.58
C ASP A 359 -1.21 6.53 11.75
N CYS A 360 -2.06 6.79 10.75
CA CYS A 360 -1.97 7.92 9.84
C CYS A 360 -3.36 8.43 9.48
N LEU A 361 -3.60 9.74 9.66
CA LEU A 361 -4.80 10.41 9.18
C LEU A 361 -4.68 10.69 7.68
N GLY A 362 -3.54 11.22 7.22
CA GLY A 362 -3.27 11.56 5.83
C GLY A 362 -2.84 13.01 5.63
N ALA A 363 -2.73 13.44 4.37
CA ALA A 363 -2.35 14.79 3.98
C ALA A 363 -3.57 15.72 3.95
N ILE A 364 -3.68 16.61 4.93
CA ILE A 364 -4.84 17.50 5.11
C ILE A 364 -4.75 18.79 4.30
N CYS A 365 -3.55 19.15 3.84
CA CYS A 365 -3.32 20.27 2.96
C CYS A 365 -2.02 20.13 2.17
N TRP A 366 -1.97 20.86 1.07
CA TRP A 366 -0.79 21.20 0.32
C TRP A 366 -0.44 22.66 0.57
N PHE A 367 0.84 22.98 0.69
CA PHE A 367 1.31 24.35 0.84
C PHE A 367 2.30 24.69 -0.28
N GLU A 368 1.94 25.65 -1.11
CA GLU A 368 2.71 26.01 -2.30
C GLU A 368 2.58 27.50 -2.59
N TYR A 369 3.70 28.16 -2.90
CA TYR A 369 3.79 29.60 -3.13
C TYR A 369 3.16 30.43 -2.00
N GLY A 370 3.30 29.96 -0.76
CA GLY A 370 2.77 30.60 0.44
C GLY A 370 1.24 30.48 0.60
N LYS A 371 0.57 29.59 -0.14
CA LYS A 371 -0.87 29.32 -0.01
C LYS A 371 -1.11 27.92 0.53
N LEU A 372 -2.17 27.76 1.33
CA LEU A 372 -2.68 26.48 1.81
C LEU A 372 -3.88 26.04 0.96
N VAL A 373 -3.73 24.94 0.24
CA VAL A 373 -4.74 24.39 -0.69
C VAL A 373 -5.00 22.91 -0.41
N GLU A 374 -6.04 22.35 -0.98
CA GLU A 374 -6.44 20.96 -0.68
C GLU A 374 -5.53 19.90 -1.33
N ARG A 375 -4.94 20.20 -2.49
CA ARG A 375 -4.14 19.27 -3.32
C ARG A 375 -3.09 20.03 -4.14
N PRO A 376 -2.04 19.37 -4.67
CA PRO A 376 -1.12 20.01 -5.61
C PRO A 376 -1.84 20.49 -6.88
N GLY A 377 -1.42 21.65 -7.40
CA GLY A 377 -1.89 22.16 -8.69
C GLY A 377 -3.35 22.65 -8.73
N VAL A 378 -3.98 22.88 -7.58
CA VAL A 378 -5.32 23.49 -7.49
C VAL A 378 -5.29 24.75 -6.63
N ASP A 379 -6.17 25.71 -6.93
CA ASP A 379 -6.33 26.94 -6.13
C ASP A 379 -7.39 26.81 -5.02
N LYS A 380 -8.02 25.63 -4.89
CA LYS A 380 -9.07 25.40 -3.89
C LYS A 380 -8.47 25.36 -2.48
N PRO A 381 -8.91 26.21 -1.54
CA PRO A 381 -8.44 26.19 -0.16
C PRO A 381 -8.69 24.85 0.53
N MET A 382 -7.88 24.53 1.54
CA MET A 382 -8.15 23.38 2.41
C MET A 382 -9.50 23.52 3.12
N SER A 383 -10.18 22.40 3.38
CA SER A 383 -11.47 22.42 4.06
C SER A 383 -11.33 22.65 5.56
N ALA A 384 -11.99 23.69 6.08
CA ALA A 384 -12.06 23.97 7.52
C ALA A 384 -12.82 22.87 8.30
N GLU A 385 -13.68 22.10 7.61
CA GLU A 385 -14.47 20.99 8.18
C GLU A 385 -13.60 19.81 8.64
N LEU A 386 -12.31 19.79 8.29
CA LEU A 386 -11.37 18.77 8.77
C LEU A 386 -10.97 18.98 10.24
N THR A 387 -11.12 20.19 10.77
CA THR A 387 -10.66 20.56 12.12
C THR A 387 -11.17 19.60 13.21
N PRO A 388 -12.46 19.22 13.27
CA PRO A 388 -12.96 18.26 14.26
C PRO A 388 -12.26 16.90 14.15
N SER A 389 -12.09 16.37 12.92
CA SER A 389 -11.43 15.08 12.69
C SER A 389 -9.96 15.09 13.09
N VAL A 390 -9.22 16.16 12.76
CA VAL A 390 -7.81 16.31 13.17
C VAL A 390 -7.70 16.36 14.70
N ARG A 391 -8.54 17.16 15.37
CA ARG A 391 -8.56 17.24 16.84
C ARG A 391 -8.96 15.92 17.48
N PHE A 392 -9.90 15.19 16.88
CA PHE A 392 -10.33 13.89 17.37
C PHE A 392 -9.21 12.86 17.26
N PHE A 393 -8.53 12.78 16.11
CA PHE A 393 -7.41 11.88 15.87
C PHE A 393 -6.29 12.06 16.92
N HIS A 394 -5.92 13.30 17.21
CA HIS A 394 -4.91 13.62 18.23
C HIS A 394 -5.39 13.30 19.65
N ARG A 395 -6.59 13.74 20.04
CA ARG A 395 -7.09 13.58 21.42
C ARG A 395 -7.43 12.13 21.76
N ARG A 396 -7.91 11.37 20.79
CA ARG A 396 -8.37 9.97 20.95
C ARG A 396 -7.41 8.98 20.31
N ARG A 397 -6.13 9.33 20.29
CA ARG A 397 -5.06 8.48 19.79
C ARG A 397 -5.04 7.09 20.45
N ASP A 398 -5.53 7.00 21.68
CA ASP A 398 -5.74 5.76 22.43
C ASP A 398 -6.66 4.77 21.73
N LEU A 399 -7.63 5.21 20.93
CA LEU A 399 -8.53 4.34 20.15
C LEU A 399 -7.89 3.80 18.87
N PHE A 400 -6.86 4.47 18.35
CA PHE A 400 -6.26 4.13 17.05
C PHE A 400 -4.94 3.38 17.18
N ARG A 401 -4.13 3.70 18.20
CA ARG A 401 -2.83 3.05 18.42
C ARG A 401 -3.03 1.65 18.98
N ASP A 402 -2.06 0.77 18.74
CA ASP A 402 -2.04 -0.60 19.31
C ASP A 402 -3.30 -1.42 19.04
N ALA A 403 -4.06 -1.03 18.03
CA ALA A 403 -5.26 -1.73 17.58
C ALA A 403 -4.89 -2.71 16.46
N GLU A 404 -5.37 -3.93 16.60
CA GLU A 404 -5.20 -5.01 15.62
C GLU A 404 -6.53 -5.30 14.92
N VAL A 405 -6.49 -5.50 13.60
CA VAL A 405 -7.70 -5.83 12.82
C VAL A 405 -8.25 -7.18 13.25
N VAL A 406 -9.56 -7.23 13.48
CA VAL A 406 -10.33 -8.47 13.69
C VAL A 406 -10.90 -8.89 12.34
N ALA A 407 -10.47 -10.04 11.84
CA ALA A 407 -10.94 -10.59 10.57
C ALA A 407 -11.23 -12.09 10.71
N ASP A 408 -12.44 -12.51 10.33
CA ASP A 408 -12.84 -13.92 10.30
C ASP A 408 -12.43 -14.58 8.99
N ALA A 409 -12.40 -13.82 7.90
CA ALA A 409 -12.08 -14.31 6.57
C ALA A 409 -10.84 -13.62 5.98
N ALA A 410 -10.13 -14.34 5.12
CA ALA A 410 -9.03 -13.83 4.32
C ALA A 410 -9.29 -14.05 2.84
N VAL A 411 -9.21 -13.01 2.00
CA VAL A 411 -9.31 -13.13 0.53
C VAL A 411 -7.91 -13.15 -0.07
N LEU A 412 -7.57 -14.24 -0.77
CA LEU A 412 -6.28 -14.35 -1.44
C LEU A 412 -6.29 -13.62 -2.79
N ARG A 413 -5.34 -12.70 -2.98
CA ARG A 413 -4.95 -12.20 -4.30
C ARG A 413 -3.75 -13.00 -4.81
N SER A 414 -4.04 -14.04 -5.58
CA SER A 414 -3.02 -14.84 -6.26
C SER A 414 -2.44 -14.07 -7.45
N PHE A 415 -1.14 -13.77 -7.43
CA PHE A 415 -0.47 -13.04 -8.50
C PHE A 415 -0.63 -13.72 -9.88
N PRO A 416 -0.28 -15.01 -10.07
CA PRO A 416 -0.41 -15.65 -11.38
C PRO A 416 -1.88 -15.71 -11.83
N SER A 417 -2.82 -15.88 -10.91
CA SER A 417 -4.24 -15.89 -11.25
C SER A 417 -4.74 -14.53 -11.75
N GLN A 418 -4.35 -13.43 -11.10
CA GLN A 418 -4.80 -12.10 -11.48
C GLN A 418 -4.07 -11.53 -12.70
N VAL A 419 -2.80 -11.90 -12.89
CA VAL A 419 -1.94 -11.30 -13.94
C VAL A 419 -1.88 -12.17 -15.19
N PHE A 420 -1.84 -13.50 -15.05
CA PHE A 420 -1.72 -14.44 -16.18
C PHE A 420 -3.06 -15.06 -16.54
N GLY A 421 -3.90 -15.34 -15.53
CA GLY A 421 -5.16 -16.05 -15.67
C GLY A 421 -6.27 -15.31 -16.41
N GLY A 422 -6.05 -14.04 -16.78
CA GLY A 422 -7.02 -13.21 -17.50
C GLY A 422 -7.79 -12.25 -16.59
N PRO A 423 -8.33 -11.15 -17.16
CA PRO A 423 -9.02 -10.10 -16.40
C PRO A 423 -10.26 -10.61 -15.66
N GLU A 424 -10.88 -11.68 -16.14
CA GLU A 424 -12.07 -12.27 -15.53
C GLU A 424 -11.78 -12.91 -14.16
N GLN A 425 -10.57 -13.41 -13.93
CA GLN A 425 -10.19 -14.01 -12.64
C GLN A 425 -10.05 -12.93 -11.57
N GLY A 426 -9.32 -11.87 -11.89
CA GLY A 426 -9.21 -10.70 -11.01
C GLY A 426 -10.55 -10.03 -10.75
N ALA A 427 -11.46 -10.00 -11.74
CA ALA A 427 -12.80 -9.46 -11.56
C ALA A 427 -13.64 -10.26 -10.54
N VAL A 428 -13.44 -11.57 -10.42
CA VAL A 428 -14.10 -12.39 -9.39
C VAL A 428 -13.56 -12.03 -8.01
N THR A 429 -12.24 -11.93 -7.85
CA THR A 429 -11.62 -11.49 -6.58
C THR A 429 -12.14 -10.11 -6.16
N ALA A 430 -12.13 -9.15 -7.09
CA ALA A 430 -12.60 -7.79 -6.85
C ALA A 430 -14.07 -7.74 -6.40
N ALA A 431 -14.94 -8.52 -7.04
CA ALA A 431 -16.37 -8.56 -6.72
C ALA A 431 -16.63 -9.17 -5.33
N VAL A 432 -15.85 -10.18 -4.93
CA VAL A 432 -15.91 -10.74 -3.58
C VAL A 432 -15.48 -9.68 -2.56
N GLU A 433 -14.34 -9.01 -2.75
CA GLU A 433 -13.90 -7.94 -1.85
C GLU A 433 -14.94 -6.83 -1.72
N GLU A 434 -15.56 -6.41 -2.83
CA GLU A 434 -16.61 -5.38 -2.84
C GLU A 434 -17.81 -5.81 -1.98
N ALA A 435 -18.27 -7.05 -2.17
CA ALA A 435 -19.39 -7.60 -1.42
C ALA A 435 -19.08 -7.71 0.08
N LEU A 436 -17.85 -8.05 0.46
CA LEU A 436 -17.45 -8.11 1.86
C LEU A 436 -17.35 -6.71 2.50
N ILE A 437 -16.89 -5.70 1.76
CA ILE A 437 -16.87 -4.29 2.21
C ILE A 437 -18.30 -3.79 2.44
N LEU A 438 -19.16 -3.88 1.42
CA LEU A 438 -20.54 -3.41 1.50
C LEU A 438 -21.40 -4.25 2.46
N GLY A 439 -21.06 -5.52 2.62
CA GLY A 439 -21.67 -6.45 3.56
C GLY A 439 -21.14 -6.34 4.99
N ARG A 440 -20.13 -5.48 5.24
CA ARG A 440 -19.53 -5.25 6.57
C ARG A 440 -19.01 -6.55 7.22
N VAL A 441 -18.48 -7.46 6.40
CA VAL A 441 -17.89 -8.72 6.91
C VAL A 441 -16.51 -8.42 7.52
N PRO A 442 -16.15 -8.96 8.69
CA PRO A 442 -14.79 -8.86 9.21
C PRO A 442 -13.82 -9.68 8.33
N PHE A 443 -13.07 -9.02 7.45
CA PHE A 443 -12.15 -9.70 6.54
C PHE A 443 -10.85 -8.94 6.30
N GLN A 444 -9.86 -9.66 5.76
CA GLN A 444 -8.58 -9.13 5.33
C GLN A 444 -8.19 -9.59 3.92
N ILE A 445 -7.38 -8.79 3.21
CA ILE A 445 -6.82 -9.13 1.89
C ILE A 445 -5.40 -9.68 2.10
N LEU A 446 -5.11 -10.85 1.50
CA LEU A 446 -3.81 -11.51 1.56
C LEU A 446 -3.15 -11.59 0.19
N TYR A 447 -1.83 -11.66 0.20
CA TYR A 447 -1.01 -12.02 -0.95
C TYR A 447 -0.35 -13.40 -0.76
N ASP A 448 0.18 -13.95 -1.84
CA ASP A 448 0.76 -15.29 -1.92
C ASP A 448 1.72 -15.64 -0.77
N HIS A 449 2.59 -14.71 -0.37
CA HIS A 449 3.58 -14.93 0.70
C HIS A 449 2.97 -15.04 2.11
N GLN A 450 1.70 -14.66 2.29
CA GLN A 450 1.00 -14.64 3.58
C GLN A 450 0.15 -15.88 3.85
N LEU A 451 0.21 -16.87 2.96
CA LEU A 451 -0.43 -18.18 3.14
C LEU A 451 0.16 -18.99 4.31
N THR A 452 1.24 -18.51 4.92
CA THR A 452 1.80 -19.06 6.15
C THR A 452 1.03 -18.67 7.41
N ASP A 453 0.24 -17.58 7.35
CA ASP A 453 -0.40 -16.97 8.51
C ASP A 453 -1.93 -17.21 8.51
N LEU A 454 -2.35 -18.35 7.95
CA LEU A 454 -3.77 -18.66 7.74
C LEU A 454 -4.51 -19.02 9.04
N ASP A 455 -3.79 -19.46 10.07
CA ASP A 455 -4.33 -19.80 11.40
C ASP A 455 -5.04 -18.63 12.10
N ARG A 456 -4.76 -17.39 11.67
CA ARG A 456 -5.45 -16.18 12.14
C ARG A 456 -6.90 -16.07 11.66
N TYR A 457 -7.28 -16.84 10.64
CA TYR A 457 -8.58 -16.73 9.97
C TYR A 457 -9.38 -18.02 10.11
N ARG A 458 -10.70 -17.89 10.17
CA ARG A 458 -11.63 -19.03 10.16
C ARG A 458 -11.84 -19.57 8.74
N THR A 459 -11.82 -18.65 7.76
CA THR A 459 -12.05 -18.97 6.35
C THR A 459 -11.01 -18.34 5.45
N LEU A 460 -10.43 -19.14 4.55
CA LEU A 460 -9.68 -18.66 3.39
C LEU A 460 -10.62 -18.62 2.17
N VAL A 461 -10.69 -17.47 1.52
CA VAL A 461 -11.50 -17.24 0.32
C VAL A 461 -10.62 -17.30 -0.91
N LEU A 462 -10.86 -18.29 -1.76
CA LEU A 462 -10.21 -18.50 -3.05
C LEU A 462 -11.15 -18.06 -4.17
N ALA A 463 -11.08 -16.79 -4.52
CA ALA A 463 -11.95 -16.16 -5.52
C ALA A 463 -11.17 -15.94 -6.82
N GLY A 464 -11.48 -16.72 -7.87
CA GLY A 464 -10.75 -16.67 -9.14
C GLY A 464 -9.27 -17.09 -9.02
N CYS A 465 -8.90 -17.90 -8.03
CA CYS A 465 -7.52 -18.34 -7.79
C CYS A 465 -7.13 -19.53 -8.67
N VAL A 466 -7.21 -19.37 -10.00
CA VAL A 466 -7.04 -20.43 -10.99
C VAL A 466 -5.65 -21.09 -10.96
N ALA A 467 -4.60 -20.34 -10.59
CA ALA A 467 -3.21 -20.77 -10.61
C ALA A 467 -2.57 -20.70 -9.21
N MET A 468 -1.99 -21.81 -8.76
CA MET A 468 -1.28 -21.93 -7.48
C MET A 468 -0.10 -22.91 -7.61
N SER A 469 0.96 -22.68 -6.86
CA SER A 469 2.09 -23.62 -6.72
C SER A 469 1.72 -24.81 -5.84
N ASP A 470 2.51 -25.88 -5.92
CA ASP A 470 2.33 -27.07 -5.09
C ASP A 470 2.52 -26.72 -3.61
N GLU A 471 3.49 -25.87 -3.28
CA GLU A 471 3.74 -25.42 -1.92
C GLU A 471 2.55 -24.62 -1.35
N GLN A 472 1.93 -23.77 -2.18
CA GLN A 472 0.74 -23.03 -1.77
C GLN A 472 -0.46 -23.94 -1.55
N ILE A 473 -0.66 -24.93 -2.43
CA ILE A 473 -1.71 -25.95 -2.28
C ILE A 473 -1.52 -26.70 -0.96
N GLU A 474 -0.30 -27.18 -0.68
CA GLU A 474 -0.01 -27.89 0.57
C GLU A 474 -0.18 -27.00 1.81
N SER A 475 0.12 -25.70 1.72
CA SER A 475 -0.18 -24.75 2.80
C SER A 475 -1.69 -24.68 3.08
N VAL A 476 -2.51 -24.57 2.02
CA VAL A 476 -3.97 -24.56 2.14
C VAL A 476 -4.49 -25.89 2.71
N ARG A 477 -3.94 -27.02 2.28
CA ARG A 477 -4.31 -28.35 2.82
C ARG A 477 -4.03 -28.45 4.31
N ARG A 478 -2.84 -28.06 4.76
CA ARG A 478 -2.47 -28.05 6.19
C ARG A 478 -3.39 -27.15 7.00
N TYR A 479 -3.73 -25.98 6.48
CA TYR A 479 -4.69 -25.08 7.12
C TYR A 479 -6.08 -25.74 7.29
N VAL A 480 -6.60 -26.42 6.26
CA VAL A 480 -7.88 -27.14 6.35
C VAL A 480 -7.80 -28.32 7.32
N GLN A 481 -6.70 -29.08 7.31
CA GLN A 481 -6.46 -30.17 8.27
C GLN A 481 -6.41 -29.68 9.72
N ALA A 482 -5.91 -28.46 9.95
CA ALA A 482 -5.90 -27.80 11.26
C ALA A 482 -7.28 -27.25 11.68
N GLY A 483 -8.32 -27.44 10.86
CA GLY A 483 -9.69 -27.02 11.15
C GLY A 483 -10.15 -25.75 10.41
N GLY A 484 -9.26 -25.14 9.63
CA GLY A 484 -9.59 -24.04 8.74
C GLY A 484 -10.65 -24.42 7.70
N ARG A 485 -11.34 -23.42 7.15
CA ARG A 485 -12.38 -23.61 6.14
C ARG A 485 -12.08 -22.84 4.86
N LEU A 486 -12.64 -23.30 3.75
CA LEU A 486 -12.50 -22.64 2.44
C LEU A 486 -13.84 -22.12 1.94
N ALA A 487 -13.82 -20.93 1.34
CA ALA A 487 -14.87 -20.45 0.46
C ALA A 487 -14.28 -20.30 -0.96
N ILE A 488 -14.73 -21.13 -1.90
CA ILE A 488 -14.22 -21.16 -3.27
C ILE A 488 -15.26 -20.51 -4.20
N VAL A 489 -14.86 -19.46 -4.91
CA VAL A 489 -15.70 -18.74 -5.88
C VAL A 489 -15.04 -18.81 -7.25
N GLY A 490 -15.62 -19.62 -8.15
CA GLY A 490 -15.03 -19.87 -9.48
C GLY A 490 -13.90 -20.90 -9.47
N PRO A 491 -13.03 -20.91 -10.50
CA PRO A 491 -11.91 -21.85 -10.59
C PRO A 491 -10.90 -21.65 -9.45
N ALA A 492 -10.37 -22.75 -8.92
CA ALA A 492 -9.32 -22.74 -7.89
C ALA A 492 -8.29 -23.83 -8.18
N ALA A 493 -7.02 -23.44 -8.22
CA ALA A 493 -5.85 -24.32 -8.36
C ALA A 493 -5.99 -25.39 -9.47
N THR A 494 -6.49 -24.98 -10.63
CA THR A 494 -6.55 -25.85 -11.83
C THR A 494 -5.27 -25.80 -12.66
N HIS A 495 -4.44 -24.77 -12.44
CA HIS A 495 -3.16 -24.59 -13.12
C HIS A 495 -2.00 -24.45 -12.13
N ASP A 496 -0.77 -24.69 -12.61
CA ASP A 496 0.46 -24.29 -11.94
C ASP A 496 0.67 -22.75 -12.01
N PRO A 497 1.69 -22.17 -11.35
CA PRO A 497 1.96 -20.73 -11.38
C PRO A 497 2.24 -20.16 -12.77
N TRP A 498 2.54 -21.00 -13.76
CA TRP A 498 2.85 -20.60 -15.14
C TRP A 498 1.72 -20.95 -16.12
N MET A 499 0.49 -21.09 -15.59
CA MET A 499 -0.73 -21.38 -16.34
C MET A 499 -0.71 -22.71 -17.09
N ARG A 500 0.03 -23.71 -16.61
CA ARG A 500 -0.02 -25.08 -17.16
C ARG A 500 -1.11 -25.86 -16.45
N LEU A 501 -1.96 -26.53 -17.22
CA LEU A 501 -3.09 -27.28 -16.69
C LEU A 501 -2.60 -28.46 -15.84
N ARG A 502 -3.19 -28.63 -14.65
CA ARG A 502 -2.96 -29.78 -13.79
C ARG A 502 -3.80 -30.96 -14.26
N GLY A 503 -3.29 -32.18 -14.08
CA GLY A 503 -4.01 -33.40 -14.42
C GLY A 503 -5.28 -33.60 -13.58
N GLU A 504 -5.27 -33.14 -12.32
CA GLU A 504 -6.40 -33.20 -11.40
C GLU A 504 -6.58 -31.88 -10.63
N PRO A 505 -7.81 -31.49 -10.26
CA PRO A 505 -8.04 -30.29 -9.45
C PRO A 505 -7.50 -30.44 -8.02
N ALA A 506 -6.70 -29.49 -7.55
CA ALA A 506 -5.92 -29.60 -6.32
C ALA A 506 -6.73 -29.61 -4.99
N PHE A 507 -8.04 -29.38 -5.02
CA PHE A 507 -8.89 -29.32 -3.82
C PHE A 507 -10.15 -30.20 -3.95
N ALA A 508 -10.14 -31.17 -4.87
CA ALA A 508 -11.27 -32.06 -5.08
C ALA A 508 -11.45 -33.07 -3.92
N ASP A 509 -10.37 -33.41 -3.24
CA ASP A 509 -10.28 -34.41 -2.17
C ASP A 509 -10.51 -33.84 -0.76
N LEU A 510 -10.68 -32.52 -0.62
CA LEU A 510 -10.92 -31.89 0.69
C LEU A 510 -12.33 -32.22 1.22
N PRO A 511 -12.52 -32.35 2.55
CA PRO A 511 -13.82 -32.67 3.14
C PRO A 511 -14.91 -31.65 2.78
N GLU A 512 -16.09 -32.13 2.39
CA GLU A 512 -17.21 -31.26 1.97
C GLU A 512 -17.69 -30.31 3.08
N ASP A 513 -17.63 -30.73 4.35
CA ASP A 513 -17.98 -29.91 5.51
C ASP A 513 -17.01 -28.74 5.77
N ARG A 514 -15.85 -28.75 5.11
CA ARG A 514 -14.81 -27.71 5.20
C ARG A 514 -14.77 -26.77 4.01
N VAL A 515 -15.52 -27.04 2.95
CA VAL A 515 -15.44 -26.27 1.70
C VAL A 515 -16.82 -25.82 1.25
N VAL A 516 -17.04 -24.51 1.28
CA VAL A 516 -18.21 -23.87 0.66
C VAL A 516 -17.85 -23.46 -0.76
N ARG A 517 -18.59 -23.95 -1.76
CA ARG A 517 -18.38 -23.59 -3.17
C ARG A 517 -19.53 -22.70 -3.66
N ALA A 518 -19.19 -21.60 -4.31
CA ALA A 518 -20.16 -20.69 -4.90
C ALA A 518 -19.87 -20.39 -6.36
N LYS A 519 -20.93 -20.17 -7.13
CA LYS A 519 -20.85 -19.70 -8.51
C LYS A 519 -20.68 -18.19 -8.56
N LYS A 520 -20.19 -17.68 -9.68
CA LYS A 520 -20.16 -16.24 -9.97
C LYS A 520 -21.57 -15.66 -9.87
N GLY A 521 -21.71 -14.53 -9.19
CA GLY A 521 -22.98 -13.81 -8.98
C GLY A 521 -23.77 -14.25 -7.75
N ALA A 522 -23.25 -15.18 -6.94
CA ALA A 522 -23.84 -15.49 -5.63
C ALA A 522 -23.74 -14.30 -4.66
N ASP A 523 -24.51 -14.35 -3.57
CA ASP A 523 -24.33 -13.44 -2.44
C ASP A 523 -23.03 -13.81 -1.70
N TYR A 524 -21.93 -13.17 -2.10
CA TYR A 524 -20.61 -13.50 -1.58
C TYR A 524 -20.46 -13.21 -0.09
N ALA A 525 -21.15 -12.18 0.44
CA ALA A 525 -21.13 -11.89 1.87
C ALA A 525 -21.79 -13.01 2.67
N ALA A 526 -22.95 -13.50 2.21
CA ALA A 526 -23.63 -14.64 2.83
C ALA A 526 -22.82 -15.94 2.70
N VAL A 527 -22.20 -16.19 1.54
CA VAL A 527 -21.33 -17.37 1.30
C VAL A 527 -20.16 -17.39 2.28
N VAL A 528 -19.44 -16.27 2.41
CA VAL A 528 -18.28 -16.17 3.31
C VAL A 528 -18.71 -16.21 4.77
N GLY A 529 -19.82 -15.56 5.14
CA GLY A 529 -20.38 -15.63 6.49
C GLY A 529 -20.76 -17.05 6.91
N SER A 530 -21.38 -17.81 6.01
CA SER A 530 -21.70 -19.23 6.21
C SER A 530 -20.45 -20.09 6.37
N ALA A 531 -19.45 -19.89 5.49
CA ALA A 531 -18.16 -20.59 5.60
C ALA A 531 -17.50 -20.35 6.96
N CYS A 532 -17.54 -19.13 7.50
CA CYS A 532 -16.99 -18.82 8.82
C CYS A 532 -17.70 -19.52 9.99
N GLY A 533 -18.91 -20.05 9.80
CA GLY A 533 -19.71 -20.65 10.88
C GLY A 533 -20.19 -19.63 11.92
N GLY A 534 -20.28 -18.36 11.53
CA GLY A 534 -20.58 -17.22 12.40
C GLY A 534 -19.43 -16.20 12.44
N LEU A 535 -19.79 -14.92 12.42
CA LEU A 535 -18.85 -13.81 12.41
C LEU A 535 -18.51 -13.34 13.84
N SER A 536 -17.30 -12.82 14.02
CA SER A 536 -16.84 -12.17 15.25
C SER A 536 -17.56 -10.85 15.51
N ALA A 537 -18.10 -10.22 14.47
CA ALA A 537 -19.00 -9.09 14.61
C ALA A 537 -19.97 -9.01 13.42
N THR A 538 -21.16 -8.45 13.66
CA THR A 538 -22.16 -8.17 12.64
C THR A 538 -22.66 -6.74 12.81
N VAL A 539 -22.75 -6.01 11.70
CA VAL A 539 -23.32 -4.66 11.65
C VAL A 539 -24.44 -4.63 10.62
N ILE A 540 -25.65 -4.37 11.08
CA ILE A 540 -26.84 -4.23 10.25
C ILE A 540 -27.19 -2.75 10.18
N GLY A 541 -27.20 -2.21 8.97
CA GLY A 541 -27.48 -0.81 8.69
C GLY A 541 -27.72 -0.56 7.20
N PRO A 542 -28.01 0.68 6.81
CA PRO A 542 -28.34 1.02 5.44
C PRO A 542 -27.15 0.81 4.48
N SER A 543 -27.45 0.73 3.18
CA SER A 543 -26.41 0.75 2.15
C SER A 543 -25.64 2.08 2.17
N GLY A 544 -24.33 2.01 1.94
CA GLY A 544 -23.42 3.14 2.11
C GLY A 544 -22.81 3.28 3.51
N LEU A 545 -23.20 2.43 4.48
CA LEU A 545 -22.49 2.28 5.75
C LEU A 545 -21.47 1.16 5.65
N CYS A 546 -20.19 1.45 5.91
CA CYS A 546 -19.14 0.44 6.02
C CYS A 546 -18.63 0.34 7.47
N ALA A 547 -17.97 -0.77 7.79
CA ALA A 547 -17.40 -1.01 9.12
C ALA A 547 -15.99 -1.61 9.05
N GLU A 548 -15.15 -1.24 10.02
CA GLU A 548 -13.90 -1.93 10.33
C GLU A 548 -13.90 -2.35 11.79
N PHE A 549 -13.32 -3.53 12.06
CA PHE A 549 -13.29 -4.11 13.40
C PHE A 549 -11.86 -4.16 13.87
N THR A 550 -11.58 -3.52 15.00
CA THR A 550 -10.26 -3.59 15.63
C THR A 550 -10.38 -3.99 17.09
N SER A 551 -9.26 -4.49 17.62
CA SER A 551 -9.19 -4.97 18.99
C SER A 551 -7.93 -4.48 19.68
N GLN A 552 -8.09 -4.27 20.98
CA GLN A 552 -7.01 -4.03 21.92
C GLN A 552 -7.20 -5.02 23.10
N PRO A 553 -6.21 -5.16 24.00
CA PRO A 553 -6.29 -6.13 25.09
C PRO A 553 -7.58 -6.04 25.92
N ASN A 554 -8.09 -4.82 26.14
CA ASN A 554 -9.28 -4.57 26.97
C ASN A 554 -10.44 -3.92 26.20
N ARG A 555 -10.36 -3.84 24.87
CA ARG A 555 -11.39 -3.18 24.06
C ARG A 555 -11.69 -3.96 22.79
N ARG A 556 -12.95 -3.92 22.37
CA ARG A 556 -13.38 -4.17 21.00
C ARG A 556 -13.88 -2.86 20.43
N LEU A 557 -13.44 -2.54 19.21
CA LEU A 557 -13.69 -1.26 18.56
C LEU A 557 -14.37 -1.54 17.23
N ILE A 558 -15.53 -0.94 17.03
CA ILE A 558 -16.30 -1.04 15.80
C ILE A 558 -16.34 0.35 15.18
N HIS A 559 -15.52 0.55 14.14
CA HIS A 559 -15.47 1.79 13.40
C HIS A 559 -16.58 1.78 12.35
N LEU A 560 -17.43 2.80 12.34
CA LEU A 560 -18.58 2.94 11.44
C LEU A 560 -18.40 4.19 10.58
N VAL A 561 -18.34 4.02 9.26
CA VAL A 561 -18.15 5.12 8.31
C VAL A 561 -19.36 5.23 7.41
N ASN A 562 -20.01 6.39 7.44
CA ASN A 562 -21.19 6.68 6.61
C ASN A 562 -20.79 7.44 5.34
N TYR A 563 -20.93 6.77 4.20
CA TYR A 563 -20.65 7.35 2.88
C TYR A 563 -21.87 7.99 2.23
N ARG A 564 -23.05 7.86 2.86
CA ARG A 564 -24.31 8.38 2.33
C ARG A 564 -24.30 9.91 2.30
N GLU A 565 -25.04 10.46 1.33
CA GLU A 565 -25.26 11.90 1.18
C GLU A 565 -26.69 12.32 1.54
N ASP A 566 -27.59 11.34 1.73
CA ASP A 566 -29.01 11.55 2.01
C ASP A 566 -29.34 11.60 3.52
N GLY A 567 -28.33 11.51 4.38
CA GLY A 567 -28.48 11.67 5.84
C GLY A 567 -27.65 10.69 6.68
N PRO A 568 -27.78 10.76 8.02
CA PRO A 568 -27.13 9.83 8.93
C PRO A 568 -27.65 8.40 8.74
N ALA A 569 -26.79 7.40 8.96
CA ALA A 569 -27.22 6.01 9.06
C ALA A 569 -27.82 5.77 10.46
N ALA A 570 -29.15 5.69 10.53
CA ALA A 570 -29.90 5.51 11.79
C ALA A 570 -30.06 4.04 12.18
N ASP A 571 -30.27 3.80 13.48
CA ASP A 571 -30.64 2.51 14.08
C ASP A 571 -29.72 1.35 13.66
N VAL A 572 -28.41 1.60 13.69
CA VAL A 572 -27.40 0.61 13.29
C VAL A 572 -27.27 -0.43 14.39
N SER A 573 -27.71 -1.66 14.11
CA SER A 573 -27.62 -2.78 15.04
C SER A 573 -26.23 -3.41 14.98
N VAL A 574 -25.59 -3.55 16.14
CA VAL A 574 -24.25 -4.11 16.28
C VAL A 574 -24.31 -5.33 17.19
N GLU A 575 -23.73 -6.42 16.73
CA GLU A 575 -23.40 -7.59 17.53
C GLU A 575 -21.89 -7.82 17.49
N VAL A 576 -21.25 -8.00 18.64
CA VAL A 576 -19.81 -8.28 18.72
C VAL A 576 -19.52 -9.42 19.70
N GLY A 577 -18.65 -10.34 19.29
CA GLY A 577 -18.15 -11.43 20.11
C GLY A 577 -17.23 -10.95 21.22
N ILE A 578 -17.48 -11.47 22.42
CA ILE A 578 -16.68 -11.20 23.62
C ILE A 578 -15.71 -12.37 23.81
N PRO A 579 -14.40 -12.09 24.02
CA PRO A 579 -13.43 -13.14 24.27
C PRO A 579 -13.78 -13.99 25.49
N GLU A 580 -13.42 -15.26 25.43
CA GLU A 580 -13.62 -16.18 26.55
C GLU A 580 -12.96 -15.63 27.83
N GLY A 581 -13.66 -15.77 28.96
CA GLY A 581 -13.21 -15.27 30.26
C GLY A 581 -13.33 -13.76 30.47
N ARG A 582 -13.81 -12.99 29.47
CA ARG A 582 -14.02 -11.53 29.58
C ARG A 582 -15.50 -11.18 29.71
N LYS A 583 -15.79 -10.02 30.30
CA LYS A 583 -17.15 -9.46 30.35
C LYS A 583 -17.17 -8.04 29.82
N VAL A 584 -18.33 -7.63 29.30
CA VAL A 584 -18.56 -6.24 28.90
C VAL A 584 -18.69 -5.40 30.16
N ARG A 585 -17.83 -4.39 30.29
CA ARG A 585 -17.92 -3.38 31.35
C ARG A 585 -18.87 -2.26 30.94
N THR A 586 -18.62 -1.69 29.76
CA THR A 586 -19.38 -0.56 29.20
C THR A 586 -19.37 -0.63 27.68
N VAL A 587 -20.38 -0.01 27.07
CA VAL A 587 -20.38 0.32 25.65
C VAL A 587 -20.59 1.83 25.53
N SER A 588 -19.77 2.48 24.71
CA SER A 588 -19.88 3.92 24.46
C SER A 588 -19.56 4.27 23.01
N LEU A 589 -19.98 5.46 22.58
CA LEU A 589 -19.83 5.98 21.23
C LEU A 589 -18.89 7.18 21.24
N ALA A 590 -17.82 7.10 20.45
CA ALA A 590 -16.84 8.15 20.27
C ALA A 590 -16.84 8.65 18.81
N SER A 591 -16.96 9.96 18.62
CA SER A 591 -16.98 10.60 17.30
C SER A 591 -16.32 11.99 17.34
N PRO A 592 -15.77 12.48 16.21
CA PRO A 592 -15.45 13.90 16.03
C PRO A 592 -16.64 14.84 16.27
N ASP A 593 -17.87 14.36 16.14
CA ASP A 593 -19.09 15.14 16.39
C ASP A 593 -19.47 15.22 17.89
N HIS A 594 -18.83 14.44 18.78
CA HIS A 594 -19.15 14.40 20.20
C HIS A 594 -18.06 15.08 21.05
N GLU A 595 -18.46 15.86 22.06
CA GLU A 595 -17.51 16.42 23.04
C GLU A 595 -16.99 15.36 24.02
N LYS A 596 -17.83 14.36 24.33
CA LYS A 596 -17.55 13.25 25.25
C LYS A 596 -18.21 11.98 24.73
N ASP A 597 -17.71 10.84 25.18
CA ASP A 597 -18.26 9.54 24.79
C ASP A 597 -19.70 9.39 25.30
N LEU A 598 -20.58 8.90 24.42
CA LEU A 598 -21.99 8.71 24.74
C LEU A 598 -22.24 7.26 25.15
N PRO A 599 -22.79 6.98 26.35
CA PRO A 599 -23.06 5.62 26.77
C PRO A 599 -24.17 4.99 25.92
N VAL A 600 -24.05 3.68 25.68
CA VAL A 600 -25.07 2.88 24.98
C VAL A 600 -25.43 1.67 25.82
N GLU A 601 -26.72 1.40 25.94
CA GLU A 601 -27.18 0.19 26.59
C GLU A 601 -26.87 -1.03 25.72
N ALA A 602 -26.21 -2.01 26.33
CA ALA A 602 -25.84 -3.25 25.68
C ALA A 602 -26.40 -4.45 26.43
N ASN A 603 -26.97 -5.39 25.68
CA ASN A 603 -27.39 -6.68 26.20
C ASN A 603 -26.30 -7.72 25.92
N THR A 604 -25.82 -8.39 26.96
CA THR A 604 -24.80 -9.44 26.81
C THR A 604 -25.45 -10.81 27.00
N ARG A 605 -25.43 -11.64 25.95
CA ARG A 605 -25.92 -13.03 25.97
C ARG A 605 -25.02 -13.90 25.10
N GLU A 606 -24.83 -15.16 25.51
CA GLU A 606 -24.11 -16.17 24.71
C GLU A 606 -22.71 -15.73 24.25
N GLY A 607 -21.99 -15.00 25.10
CA GLY A 607 -20.65 -14.50 24.78
C GLY A 607 -20.63 -13.38 23.74
N LYS A 608 -21.76 -12.69 23.50
CA LYS A 608 -21.86 -11.56 22.57
C LYS A 608 -22.51 -10.35 23.23
N ALA A 609 -22.05 -9.16 22.86
CA ALA A 609 -22.70 -7.89 23.19
C ALA A 609 -23.55 -7.43 22.01
N ARG A 610 -24.78 -7.00 22.30
CA ARG A 610 -25.73 -6.46 21.32
C ARG A 610 -26.19 -5.08 21.74
N PHE A 611 -26.15 -4.13 20.83
CA PHE A 611 -26.57 -2.75 21.07
C PHE A 611 -26.94 -2.05 19.75
N VAL A 612 -27.55 -0.88 19.87
CA VAL A 612 -27.96 -0.05 18.72
C VAL A 612 -27.19 1.27 18.78
N VAL A 613 -26.57 1.65 17.66
CA VAL A 613 -26.00 2.98 17.46
C VAL A 613 -27.10 3.86 16.86
N PRO A 614 -27.57 4.91 17.57
CA PRO A 614 -28.76 5.67 17.15
C PRO A 614 -28.59 6.37 15.80
N GLY A 615 -27.37 6.84 15.50
CA GLY A 615 -27.08 7.50 14.23
C GLY A 615 -25.58 7.63 13.99
N VAL A 616 -25.15 7.34 12.76
CA VAL A 616 -23.78 7.60 12.28
C VAL A 616 -23.86 8.71 11.24
N LYS A 617 -23.42 9.92 11.60
CA LYS A 617 -23.42 11.07 10.68
C LYS A 617 -22.36 10.91 9.59
N VAL A 618 -21.08 10.97 9.97
CA VAL A 618 -19.94 10.64 9.10
C VAL A 618 -19.12 9.50 9.70
N TYR A 619 -18.84 9.58 11.01
CA TYR A 619 -17.99 8.62 11.69
C TYR A 619 -18.43 8.37 13.13
N GLU A 620 -18.41 7.11 13.55
CA GLU A 620 -18.64 6.70 14.94
C GLU A 620 -17.74 5.52 15.28
N ILE A 621 -17.25 5.45 16.51
CA ILE A 621 -16.56 4.28 17.05
C ILE A 621 -17.37 3.77 18.23
N ALA A 622 -17.93 2.57 18.10
CA ALA A 622 -18.47 1.87 19.26
C ALA A 622 -17.31 1.22 20.03
N VAL A 623 -17.07 1.71 21.24
CA VAL A 623 -16.03 1.26 22.15
C VAL A 623 -16.67 0.32 23.17
N VAL A 624 -16.38 -0.98 23.04
CA VAL A 624 -16.80 -2.00 23.99
C VAL A 624 -15.64 -2.29 24.92
N GLU A 625 -15.72 -1.82 26.16
CA GLU A 625 -14.70 -2.06 27.17
C GLU A 625 -14.92 -3.40 27.87
N LEU A 626 -13.82 -4.10 28.11
CA LEU A 626 -13.80 -5.45 28.67
C LEU A 626 -13.06 -5.50 30.00
N GLU A 627 -13.59 -6.26 30.95
CA GLU A 627 -12.95 -6.60 32.22
C GLU A 627 -12.76 -8.10 32.40
#